data_AF-A0A968TRL7-F1
#
_entry.id   AF-A0A968TRL7-F1
#
_cell.length_a   1.000
_cell.length_b   1.000
_cell.length_c   1.000
_cell.angle_alpha   90.00
_cell.angle_beta   90.00
_cell.angle_gamma   90.00
#
_symmetry.space_group_name_H-M   'P 1'
#
loop_
_entity.id
_entity.type
_entity.pdbx_description
1 polymer ?
#
loop_
_entity_poly.entity_id
_entity_poly.type
_entity_poly.pdbx_seq_one_letter_code
_entity_poly.pdbx_strand_id
1 'polypeptide(L)' 'MAVQVSYPGVYIDEFAPGAPIQGVGTSTAAFIGPAASGELETPTKITSWDQFRQVLGALPLPGFFLWYAVRGFF' A
#
# COMPACT_ATOMS: atom_id res chain seq x y z
N MET A 1 3.01 32.76 -15.47
CA MET A 1 3.03 33.86 -16.47
C MET A 1 3.02 35.17 -15.71
N ALA A 2 3.72 36.21 -16.17
CA ALA A 2 3.71 37.49 -15.47
C ALA A 2 2.36 38.20 -15.71
N VAL A 3 1.70 38.64 -14.64
CA VAL A 3 0.47 39.44 -14.75
C VAL A 3 0.85 40.82 -15.28
N GLN A 4 0.39 41.14 -16.49
CA GLN A 4 0.64 42.44 -17.11
C GLN A 4 -0.35 43.45 -16.52
N VAL A 5 0.14 44.33 -15.63
CA VAL A 5 -0.69 45.35 -14.97
C VAL A 5 -0.72 46.64 -15.80
N SER A 6 -1.89 47.25 -15.94
CA SER A 6 -2.11 48.42 -16.80
C SER A 6 -2.15 49.76 -16.04
N TYR A 7 -2.19 49.75 -14.71
CA TYR A 7 -2.18 50.95 -13.88
C TYR A 7 -1.62 50.66 -12.46
N PRO A 8 -1.23 51.69 -11.68
CA PRO A 8 -0.79 51.50 -10.31
C PRO A 8 -1.97 51.09 -9.41
N GLY A 9 -1.84 49.96 -8.70
CA GLY A 9 -2.89 49.43 -7.83
C GLY A 9 -2.50 48.13 -7.15
N VAL A 10 -3.35 47.64 -6.26
CA VAL A 10 -3.22 46.30 -5.65
C VAL A 10 -4.08 45.33 -6.45
N TYR A 11 -3.47 44.26 -6.93
CA TYR A 11 -4.14 43.20 -7.69
C TYR A 11 -4.11 41.90 -6.89
N ILE A 12 -5.26 41.24 -6.78
CA ILE A 12 -5.40 39.94 -6.12
C ILE A 12 -5.45 38.88 -7.23
N ASP A 13 -4.52 37.93 -7.20
CA ASP A 13 -4.50 36.78 -8.10
C ASP A 13 -4.80 35.52 -7.30
N GLU A 14 -5.99 34.96 -7.50
CA GLU A 14 -6.40 33.69 -6.90
C GLU A 14 -6.00 32.56 -7.85
N PHE A 15 -4.88 31.91 -7.55
CA PHE A 15 -4.50 30.67 -8.21
C PHE A 15 -4.73 29.48 -7.27
N ALA A 16 -5.15 28.35 -7.83
CA ALA A 16 -5.18 27.10 -7.08
C ALA A 16 -3.74 26.59 -6.92
N PRO A 17 -3.19 26.50 -5.69
CA PRO A 17 -1.89 25.87 -5.49
C PRO A 17 -1.96 24.41 -5.93
N GLY A 18 -0.82 23.87 -6.40
CA GLY A 18 -0.73 22.47 -6.78
C GLY A 18 -1.17 21.55 -5.62
N ALA A 19 -1.73 20.39 -5.95
CA ALA A 19 -2.18 19.44 -4.95
C ALA A 19 -1.02 19.02 -4.02
N PRO A 20 -1.26 18.86 -2.71
CA PRO A 20 -0.24 18.42 -1.78
C PRO A 20 0.20 16.98 -2.09
N ILE A 21 1.46 16.68 -1.80
CA ILE A 21 2.01 15.32 -1.94
C ILE A 21 1.33 14.42 -0.91
N GLN A 22 0.69 13.36 -1.39
CA GLN A 22 0.05 12.37 -0.52
C GLN A 22 1.10 11.49 0.16
N GLY A 23 0.90 11.22 1.45
CA GLY A 23 1.69 10.22 2.15
C GLY A 23 1.46 8.82 1.56
N VAL A 24 2.51 8.01 1.51
CA VAL A 24 2.45 6.61 1.07
C VAL A 24 2.88 5.69 2.20
N GLY A 25 2.33 4.47 2.24
CA GLY A 25 2.74 3.46 3.21
C GLY A 25 4.18 3.01 2.96
N THR A 26 5.01 3.01 4.00
CA THR A 26 6.43 2.64 3.92
C THR A 26 6.72 1.21 4.39
N SER A 27 5.67 0.46 4.75
CA SER A 27 5.79 -0.87 5.36
C SER A 27 4.87 -1.89 4.67
N THR A 28 5.08 -2.10 3.37
CA THR A 28 4.44 -3.19 2.62
C THR A 28 5.47 -4.28 2.38
N ALA A 29 5.35 -5.40 3.08
CA ALA A 29 6.23 -6.55 2.92
C ALA A 29 5.66 -7.56 1.92
N ALA A 30 6.56 -8.31 1.25
CA ALA A 30 6.21 -9.46 0.44
C ALA A 30 6.82 -10.72 1.06
N PHE A 31 5.99 -11.75 1.23
CA PHE A 31 6.42 -13.06 1.74
C PHE A 31 6.33 -14.09 0.62
N ILE A 32 7.38 -14.91 0.46
CA ILE A 32 7.45 -15.94 -0.57
C ILE A 32 7.69 -17.28 0.11
N GLY A 33 6.83 -18.25 -0.16
CA GLY A 33 6.99 -19.62 0.32
C GLY A 33 5.72 -20.45 0.13
N PRO A 34 5.74 -21.71 0.57
CA PRO A 34 4.58 -22.58 0.48
C PRO A 34 3.49 -22.20 1.49
N ALA A 35 2.27 -22.11 0.99
CA ALA A 35 1.04 -21.92 1.77
C ALA A 35 0.15 -23.16 1.63
N ALA A 36 -0.74 -23.39 2.60
CA ALA A 36 -1.60 -24.58 2.61
C ALA A 36 -2.68 -24.54 1.52
N SER A 37 -3.07 -23.34 1.07
CA SER A 37 -3.99 -23.11 -0.02
C SER A 37 -3.61 -21.85 -0.82
N GLY A 38 -4.33 -21.61 -1.92
CA GLY A 38 -4.13 -20.45 -2.78
C GLY A 38 -3.64 -20.82 -4.19
N GLU A 39 -3.70 -19.86 -5.10
CA GLU A 39 -3.19 -20.03 -6.46
C GLU A 39 -1.65 -20.04 -6.45
N LEU A 40 -1.08 -20.99 -7.19
CA LEU A 40 0.36 -21.04 -7.39
C LEU A 40 0.79 -19.89 -8.31
N GLU A 41 2.00 -19.37 -8.05
CA GLU A 41 2.65 -18.32 -8.87
C GLU A 41 1.86 -17.01 -9.00
N THR A 42 0.82 -16.81 -8.19
CA THR A 42 -0.03 -15.62 -8.24
C THR A 42 0.10 -14.81 -6.95
N PRO A 43 0.70 -13.59 -7.00
CA PRO A 43 0.85 -12.76 -5.81
C PRO A 43 -0.52 -12.25 -5.35
N THR A 44 -0.91 -12.62 -4.13
CA THR A 44 -2.19 -12.22 -3.55
C THR A 44 -1.98 -11.12 -2.51
N LYS A 45 -2.68 -9.99 -2.66
CA LYS A 45 -2.64 -8.91 -1.67
C LYS A 45 -3.44 -9.31 -0.43
N ILE A 46 -2.76 -9.35 0.72
CA ILE A 46 -3.35 -9.64 2.02
C ILE A 46 -3.23 -8.40 2.92
N THR A 47 -4.35 -7.99 3.52
CA THR A 47 -4.43 -6.81 4.39
C THR A 47 -4.82 -7.13 5.83
N SER A 48 -5.14 -8.39 6.15
CA SER A 48 -5.40 -8.83 7.51
C SER A 48 -5.03 -10.31 7.73
N TRP A 49 -4.81 -10.67 8.99
CA TRP A 49 -4.57 -12.06 9.39
C TRP A 49 -5.75 -13.00 9.05
N ASP A 50 -6.99 -12.53 9.20
CA ASP A 50 -8.17 -13.34 8.87
C ASP A 50 -8.25 -13.63 7.38
N GLN A 51 -7.95 -12.63 6.54
CA GLN A 51 -7.87 -12.81 5.10
C GLN A 51 -6.78 -13.81 4.71
N PHE A 52 -5.60 -13.74 5.36
CA PHE A 52 -4.54 -14.73 5.15
C PHE A 52 -5.05 -16.15 5.40
N ARG A 53 -5.70 -16.39 6.54
CA ARG A 53 -6.20 -17.72 6.92
C ARG A 53 -7.27 -18.25 5.96
N GLN A 54 -8.11 -17.36 5.42
CA GLN A 54 -9.17 -17.71 4.48
C GLN A 54 -8.63 -18.08 3.09
N VAL A 55 -7.60 -17.36 2.61
CA VAL A 55 -7.11 -17.51 1.24
C VAL A 55 -5.93 -18.49 1.15
N LEU A 56 -4.97 -18.37 2.06
CA LEU A 56 -3.70 -19.10 2.04
C LEU A 56 -3.64 -20.26 3.06
N GLY A 57 -4.69 -20.37 3.89
CA GLY A 57 -4.95 -21.50 4.76
C GLY A 57 -4.74 -21.20 6.24
N ALA A 58 -5.53 -21.87 7.07
CA ALA A 58 -5.57 -21.60 8.51
C ALA A 58 -4.46 -22.30 9.31
N LEU A 59 -3.80 -23.32 8.74
CA LEU A 59 -2.82 -24.17 9.43
C LEU A 59 -1.44 -24.09 8.77
N PRO A 60 -0.35 -24.20 9.56
CA PRO A 60 1.00 -24.24 9.04
C PRO A 60 1.27 -25.55 8.29
N LEU A 61 2.12 -25.47 7.26
CA LEU A 61 2.62 -26.65 6.56
C LEU A 61 3.84 -27.23 7.29
N PRO A 62 3.91 -28.56 7.50
CA PRO A 62 5.09 -29.20 8.07
C PRO A 62 6.36 -28.89 7.25
N GLY A 63 7.44 -28.49 7.92
CA GLY A 63 8.73 -28.19 7.27
C GLY A 63 8.83 -26.80 6.65
N PHE A 64 7.77 -25.97 6.71
CA PHE A 64 7.78 -24.61 6.18
C PHE A 64 7.43 -23.56 7.25
N PHE A 65 8.01 -22.37 7.10
CA PHE A 65 7.92 -21.31 8.12
C PHE A 65 7.14 -20.07 7.67
N LEU A 66 6.60 -20.06 6.44
CA LEU A 66 5.85 -18.92 5.89
C LEU A 66 4.71 -18.50 6.81
N TRP A 67 3.90 -19.47 7.25
CA TRP A 67 2.74 -19.23 8.09
C TRP A 67 3.10 -18.51 9.39
N TYR A 68 4.19 -18.91 10.05
CA TYR A 68 4.68 -18.30 11.28
C TYR A 68 5.24 -16.90 11.05
N ALA A 69 5.96 -16.69 9.95
CA ALA A 69 6.49 -15.38 9.57
C ALA A 69 5.37 -14.37 9.32
N VAL A 70 4.34 -14.76 8.56
CA VAL A 70 3.17 -13.91 8.29
C VAL A 70 2.38 -13.64 9.57
N ARG A 71 2.25 -14.63 10.46
CA ARG A 71 1.62 -14.45 11.77
C ARG A 71 2.39 -13.50 12.68
N GLY A 72 3.72 -13.43 12.57
CA GLY A 72 4.53 -12.48 13.33
C GLY A 72 4.48 -11.05 12.77
N PHE A 73 4.12 -10.89 11.49
CA PHE A 73 3.99 -9.58 10.84
C PHE A 73 2.65 -8.89 11.13
N PHE A 74 1.55 -9.66 11.12
CA PHE A 74 0.20 -9.16 11.43
C PHE A 74 -0.08 -9.14 12.94
#